data_AF-A0A654IMF4-F1
#
_entry.id   AF-A0A654IMF4-F1
#
_cell.length_a   1.000
_cell.length_b   1.000
_cell.length_c   1.000
_cell.angle_alpha   90.00
_cell.angle_beta   90.00
_cell.angle_gamma   90.00
#
_symmetry.space_group_name_H-M   'P 1'
#
loop_
_entity.id
_entity.type
_entity.pdbx_description
1 polymer ?
#
loop_
_entity_poly.entity_id
_entity_poly.type
_entity_poly.pdbx_seq_one_letter_code
_entity_poly.pdbx_strand_id
1 'polypeptide(L)'
;MKKVLSYFLIILVFFTSLFFINNKPNNQINLTYNTQFNNEDSQSSVKEFLWGGKALRYFLYKHSDAQTNKSFNQFTDNLLGNFEIVFEKKTKHGYRQNDYITDQQSEEFKHAILSSILVTSEYGSTSPEEFFAESFSRYVSANEKQKNLTWYLLEHFFTKTFYKLKQQNIGILPSNNIETNWKKIKNVIDSETDVLYKYELEPEGNLDSKYDKLTHSDLGYQELYYKDLIDTNHAHITRGYIYGYNSPQYVYDTVNYIYNKIFSKQIANLDFLNTNRNVLSAKKFIYYYDDNKDIFSDYMKLNLYKPKNVVKQNESEPFFKNFDQLDEYWKQKSRFNFGNSSAILIKQNFENIWNAIPSPKTLYTDYFDLNALKTNTVHLFNILQKVTHNNLDKIFINLILTNDSRFRINNNVLDEKIKGITSTSFSKNTASASYSYVLVKADSFNKKENQEQYNRSWFASNNQFQTLNHEFGHVLDSFLALNHYQEQLNKTNFSSLNFWADRQQSNLYQGNIVVNKNRNWTLYAIFIIGVIGINLAILIMYIGYNKIFKPKNKKVIRIE
;
A
#
# COMPACT_ATOMS: atom_id res chain seq x y z
N MET A 1 3.31 52.84 45.99
CA MET A 1 2.68 52.77 44.65
C MET A 1 3.53 52.02 43.61
N LYS A 2 4.75 52.46 43.26
CA LYS A 2 5.55 51.78 42.21
C LYS A 2 5.88 50.31 42.51
N LYS A 3 6.19 49.96 43.77
CA LYS A 3 6.57 48.59 44.16
C LYS A 3 5.44 47.56 43.99
N VAL A 4 4.21 47.90 44.37
CA VAL A 4 3.05 46.98 44.26
C VAL A 4 2.63 46.77 42.80
N LEU A 5 2.66 47.83 41.98
CA LEU A 5 2.41 47.71 40.55
C LEU A 5 3.50 46.88 39.85
N SER A 6 4.77 47.04 40.24
CA SER A 6 5.86 46.18 39.77
C SER A 6 5.66 44.72 40.16
N TYR A 7 5.29 44.42 41.41
CA TYR A 7 5.03 43.03 41.83
C TYR A 7 3.84 42.42 41.06
N PHE A 8 2.80 43.20 40.79
CA PHE A 8 1.65 42.75 40.00
C PHE A 8 2.02 42.48 38.53
N LEU A 9 2.81 43.36 37.90
CA LEU A 9 3.33 43.16 36.54
C LEU A 9 4.27 41.94 36.47
N ILE A 10 5.10 41.72 37.49
CA ILE A 10 5.97 40.55 37.57
C ILE A 10 5.13 39.28 37.67
N ILE A 11 4.07 39.25 38.48
CA ILE A 11 3.16 38.09 38.58
C ILE A 11 2.41 37.85 37.26
N LEU A 12 1.95 38.90 36.59
CA LEU A 12 1.30 38.80 35.27
C LEU A 12 2.26 38.26 34.21
N VAL A 13 3.50 38.77 34.16
CA VAL A 13 4.55 38.29 33.27
C VAL A 13 4.96 36.85 33.61
N PHE A 14 4.98 36.48 34.88
CA PHE A 14 5.30 35.12 35.34
C PHE A 14 4.20 34.12 34.98
N PHE A 15 2.92 34.48 35.12
CA PHE A 15 1.83 33.60 34.70
C PHE A 15 1.72 33.50 33.18
N THR A 16 1.90 34.60 32.44
CA THR A 16 1.94 34.55 30.96
C THR A 16 3.13 33.74 30.45
N SER A 17 4.31 33.87 31.07
CA SER A 17 5.50 33.08 30.68
C SER A 17 5.40 31.60 31.07
N LEU A 18 4.82 31.24 32.22
CA LEU A 18 4.48 29.85 32.58
C LEU A 18 3.53 29.21 31.56
N PHE A 19 2.57 29.97 31.02
CA PHE A 19 1.67 29.50 29.96
C PHE A 19 2.35 29.34 28.60
N PHE A 20 3.37 30.14 28.28
CA PHE A 20 4.21 29.95 27.08
C PHE A 20 5.20 28.77 27.25
N ILE A 21 5.74 28.56 28.44
CA ILE A 21 6.69 27.48 28.74
C ILE A 21 5.99 26.11 28.78
N ASN A 22 4.77 26.01 29.34
CA ASN A 22 3.96 24.79 29.28
C ASN A 22 3.29 24.54 27.91
N ASN A 23 3.40 25.48 26.97
CA ASN A 23 2.94 25.32 25.58
C ASN A 23 4.08 25.21 24.56
N LYS A 24 5.33 24.98 24.99
CA LYS A 24 6.24 24.28 24.10
C LYS A 24 5.54 22.96 23.74
N PRO A 25 5.39 22.61 22.45
CA PRO A 25 4.90 21.30 22.12
C PRO A 25 5.93 20.30 22.67
N ASN A 26 5.66 19.74 23.84
CA ASN A 26 6.23 18.46 24.25
C ASN A 26 5.58 17.38 23.37
N ASN A 27 5.68 17.55 22.05
CA ASN A 27 5.39 16.54 21.04
C ASN A 27 6.70 15.79 20.80
N GLN A 28 7.15 15.09 21.81
CA GLN A 28 8.05 13.95 21.66
C GLN A 28 8.08 13.22 23.01
N ILE A 29 6.91 12.70 23.40
CA ILE A 29 6.94 11.50 24.21
C ILE A 29 7.38 10.40 23.23
N ASN A 30 8.68 10.07 23.27
CA ASN A 30 9.23 8.89 22.63
C ASN A 30 8.60 7.65 23.30
N LEU A 31 7.43 7.25 22.79
CA LEU A 31 6.77 5.98 23.10
C LEU A 31 6.67 5.09 21.86
N THR A 32 7.58 5.22 20.89
CA THR A 32 7.89 4.14 19.96
C THR A 32 8.70 3.06 20.69
N TYR A 33 8.12 2.45 21.72
CA TYR A 33 8.58 1.15 22.19
C TYR A 33 7.91 0.08 21.31
N ASN A 34 8.71 -0.53 20.43
CA ASN A 34 8.41 -1.78 19.72
C ASN A 34 7.36 -1.77 18.59
N THR A 35 7.25 -0.72 17.78
CA THR A 35 6.90 -0.96 16.37
C THR A 35 8.16 -1.44 15.68
N GLN A 36 8.34 -2.75 15.53
CA GLN A 36 9.45 -3.32 14.75
C GLN A 36 9.35 -2.81 13.30
N PHE A 37 9.94 -1.66 13.01
CA PHE A 37 10.44 -1.41 11.65
C PHE A 37 11.69 -2.23 11.50
N ASN A 38 11.61 -3.20 10.58
CA ASN A 38 12.69 -3.71 9.75
C ASN A 38 14.10 -3.34 10.24
N ASN A 39 14.57 -4.00 11.30
CA ASN A 39 16.01 -4.21 11.41
C ASN A 39 16.40 -5.07 10.21
N GLU A 40 17.44 -4.69 9.48
CA GLU A 40 17.83 -5.31 8.21
C GLU A 40 18.10 -6.83 8.33
N ASP A 41 18.45 -7.32 9.52
CA ASP A 41 18.56 -8.75 9.86
C ASP A 41 17.22 -9.53 9.84
N SER A 42 16.07 -8.85 9.72
CA SER A 42 14.71 -9.43 9.78
C SER A 42 13.97 -9.52 8.44
N GLN A 43 14.54 -8.98 7.35
CA GLN A 43 13.87 -8.96 6.04
C GLN A 43 13.59 -10.36 5.46
N SER A 44 14.41 -11.36 5.79
CA SER A 44 14.15 -12.75 5.40
C SER A 44 12.88 -13.28 6.09
N SER A 45 12.70 -12.97 7.38
CA SER A 45 11.56 -13.46 8.17
C SER A 45 10.22 -12.82 7.81
N VAL A 46 10.21 -11.57 7.31
CA VAL A 46 8.95 -10.91 6.88
C VAL A 46 8.39 -11.53 5.60
N LYS A 47 9.26 -11.87 4.64
CA LYS A 47 8.86 -12.49 3.36
C LYS A 47 8.22 -13.87 3.56
N GLU A 48 8.63 -14.59 4.60
CA GLU A 48 8.03 -15.89 4.95
C GLU A 48 6.55 -15.77 5.39
N PHE A 49 6.09 -14.57 5.79
CA PHE A 49 4.69 -14.31 6.14
C PHE A 49 3.84 -13.73 5.00
N LEU A 50 4.44 -13.29 3.89
CA LEU A 50 3.73 -12.66 2.77
C LEU A 50 3.72 -13.62 1.56
N TRP A 51 3.08 -14.77 1.75
CA TRP A 51 3.13 -15.88 0.80
C TRP A 51 1.94 -15.92 -0.16
N GLY A 52 0.92 -15.09 0.03
CA GLY A 52 -0.29 -15.04 -0.80
C GLY A 52 0.02 -14.79 -2.26
N GLY A 53 1.04 -13.98 -2.56
CA GLY A 53 1.53 -13.77 -3.92
C GLY A 53 2.06 -15.03 -4.59
N LYS A 54 2.79 -15.87 -3.85
CA LYS A 54 3.29 -17.14 -4.38
C LYS A 54 2.13 -18.10 -4.69
N ALA A 55 1.13 -18.12 -3.82
CA ALA A 55 -0.10 -18.90 -4.03
C ALA A 55 -0.87 -18.41 -5.26
N LEU A 56 -1.04 -17.10 -5.42
CA LEU A 56 -1.74 -16.51 -6.57
C LEU A 56 -1.00 -16.77 -7.89
N ARG A 57 0.33 -16.63 -7.93
CA ARG A 57 1.12 -16.95 -9.13
C ARG A 57 0.93 -18.41 -9.55
N TYR A 58 0.93 -19.32 -8.57
CA TYR A 58 0.68 -20.74 -8.85
C TYR A 58 -0.77 -21.01 -9.30
N PHE A 59 -1.76 -20.37 -8.69
CA PHE A 59 -3.15 -20.44 -9.13
C PHE A 59 -3.31 -20.04 -10.59
N LEU A 60 -2.75 -18.89 -10.99
CA LEU A 60 -2.79 -18.43 -12.39
C LEU A 60 -2.10 -19.42 -13.33
N TYR A 61 -0.97 -19.99 -12.92
CA TYR A 61 -0.27 -21.04 -13.67
C TYR A 61 -1.10 -22.30 -13.85
N LYS A 62 -1.68 -22.80 -12.76
CA LYS A 62 -2.52 -23.99 -12.77
C LYS A 62 -3.75 -23.85 -13.67
N HIS A 63 -4.35 -22.66 -13.68
CA HIS A 63 -5.55 -22.35 -14.47
C HIS A 63 -5.22 -21.64 -15.79
N SER A 64 -4.07 -22.00 -16.37
CA SER A 64 -3.66 -21.63 -17.73
C SER A 64 -3.26 -22.88 -18.53
N ASP A 65 -2.96 -22.71 -19.81
CA ASP A 65 -2.34 -23.75 -20.64
C ASP A 65 -0.80 -23.73 -20.59
N ALA A 66 -0.18 -22.88 -19.77
CA ALA A 66 1.27 -22.68 -19.72
C ALA A 66 2.08 -23.96 -19.50
N GLN A 67 1.55 -24.91 -18.71
CA GLN A 67 2.22 -26.19 -18.47
C GLN A 67 2.40 -27.01 -19.76
N THR A 68 1.44 -26.95 -20.67
CA THR A 68 1.43 -27.72 -21.92
C THR A 68 1.76 -26.88 -23.15
N ASN A 69 1.81 -25.55 -23.01
CA ASN A 69 2.08 -24.64 -24.11
C ASN A 69 3.55 -24.72 -24.53
N LYS A 70 3.79 -25.09 -25.80
CA LYS A 70 5.13 -25.35 -26.33
C LYS A 70 5.95 -24.06 -26.43
N SER A 71 5.38 -22.99 -26.98
CA SER A 71 6.06 -21.70 -27.18
C SER A 71 6.49 -21.10 -25.84
N PHE A 72 5.63 -21.19 -24.82
CA PHE A 72 5.89 -20.70 -23.47
C PHE A 72 7.02 -21.46 -22.79
N ASN A 73 6.96 -22.81 -22.83
CA ASN A 73 8.02 -23.63 -22.28
C ASN A 73 9.34 -23.37 -23.00
N GLN A 74 9.36 -23.32 -24.34
CA GLN A 74 10.56 -23.01 -25.09
C GLN A 74 11.13 -21.61 -24.76
N PHE A 75 10.28 -20.59 -24.62
CA PHE A 75 10.66 -19.25 -24.17
C PHE A 75 11.33 -19.28 -22.79
N THR A 76 10.66 -19.86 -21.79
CA THR A 76 11.17 -19.91 -20.41
C THR A 76 12.39 -20.80 -20.25
N ASP A 77 12.43 -21.97 -20.90
CA ASP A 77 13.55 -22.91 -20.83
C ASP A 77 14.80 -22.34 -21.51
N ASN A 78 14.65 -21.60 -22.62
CA ASN A 78 15.76 -20.87 -23.24
C ASN A 78 16.35 -19.79 -22.32
N LEU A 79 15.51 -19.07 -21.58
CA LEU A 79 15.98 -18.11 -20.58
C LEU A 79 16.74 -18.82 -19.47
N LEU A 80 16.15 -19.86 -18.87
CA LEU A 80 16.77 -20.64 -17.80
C LEU A 80 18.12 -21.24 -18.22
N GLY A 81 18.22 -21.83 -19.41
CA GLY A 81 19.49 -22.34 -19.94
C GLY A 81 20.55 -21.24 -20.12
N ASN A 82 20.15 -20.04 -20.55
CA ASN A 82 21.06 -18.89 -20.59
C ASN A 82 21.53 -18.48 -19.18
N PHE A 83 20.66 -18.55 -18.18
CA PHE A 83 20.99 -18.23 -16.79
C PHE A 83 22.02 -19.23 -16.26
N GLU A 84 21.82 -20.53 -16.51
CA GLU A 84 22.76 -21.59 -16.13
C GLU A 84 24.14 -21.38 -16.76
N ILE A 85 24.21 -21.07 -18.06
CA ILE A 85 25.48 -20.77 -18.75
C ILE A 85 26.20 -19.58 -18.09
N VAL A 86 25.45 -18.56 -17.66
CA VAL A 86 26.00 -17.40 -16.96
C VAL A 86 26.56 -17.81 -15.60
N PHE A 87 25.82 -18.59 -14.82
CA PHE A 87 26.27 -19.08 -13.51
C PHE A 87 27.49 -19.99 -13.64
N GLU A 88 27.50 -20.93 -14.59
CA GLU A 88 28.62 -21.84 -14.83
C GLU A 88 29.92 -21.08 -15.17
N LYS A 89 29.84 -20.09 -16.07
CA LYS A 89 31.03 -19.39 -16.60
C LYS A 89 31.57 -18.30 -15.69
N LYS A 90 30.73 -17.71 -14.83
CA LYS A 90 31.06 -16.48 -14.08
C LYS A 90 31.10 -16.64 -12.57
N THR A 91 30.82 -17.82 -12.03
CA THR A 91 30.92 -18.09 -10.59
C THR A 91 32.38 -18.13 -10.14
N LYS A 92 32.66 -17.57 -8.95
CA LYS A 92 34.01 -17.58 -8.35
C LYS A 92 34.46 -19.03 -8.07
N HIS A 93 35.48 -19.49 -8.79
CA HIS A 93 36.17 -20.80 -8.68
C HIS A 93 35.39 -22.00 -8.10
N GLY A 94 35.07 -22.95 -8.99
CA GLY A 94 34.52 -24.27 -8.66
C GLY A 94 33.02 -24.21 -8.48
N TYR A 95 32.27 -24.31 -9.58
CA TYR A 95 30.82 -24.41 -9.60
C TYR A 95 30.39 -25.61 -8.74
N ARG A 96 29.74 -25.35 -7.60
CA ARG A 96 29.28 -26.40 -6.67
C ARG A 96 27.80 -26.68 -6.90
N GLN A 97 27.30 -27.79 -6.37
CA GLN A 97 25.90 -28.21 -6.50
C GLN A 97 24.87 -27.13 -6.05
N ASN A 98 25.26 -26.20 -5.18
CA ASN A 98 24.43 -25.09 -4.73
C ASN A 98 24.31 -23.92 -5.74
N ASP A 99 25.05 -23.95 -6.85
CA ASP A 99 25.05 -22.92 -7.89
C ASP A 99 24.13 -23.27 -9.09
N TYR A 100 23.57 -24.48 -9.13
CA TYR A 100 22.62 -24.92 -10.15
C TYR A 100 21.22 -24.33 -9.92
N ILE A 101 20.46 -24.18 -11.01
CA ILE A 101 19.02 -23.89 -10.92
C ILE A 101 18.31 -25.17 -10.48
N THR A 102 17.54 -25.08 -9.41
CA THR A 102 16.71 -26.20 -8.95
C THR A 102 15.39 -26.25 -9.70
N ASP A 103 14.75 -27.44 -9.76
CA ASP A 103 13.41 -27.60 -10.34
C ASP A 103 12.39 -26.64 -9.69
N GLN A 104 12.48 -26.43 -8.37
CA GLN A 104 11.64 -25.49 -7.67
C GLN A 104 11.85 -24.04 -8.14
N GLN A 105 13.09 -23.62 -8.38
CA GLN A 105 13.38 -22.29 -8.90
C GLN A 105 12.92 -22.14 -10.35
N SER A 106 13.06 -23.19 -11.16
CA SER A 106 12.53 -23.25 -12.53
C SER A 106 11.00 -23.11 -12.55
N GLU A 107 10.28 -23.87 -11.71
CA GLU A 107 8.82 -23.74 -11.56
C GLU A 107 8.43 -22.33 -11.10
N GLU A 108 9.11 -21.79 -10.08
CA GLU A 108 8.83 -20.43 -9.57
C GLU A 108 9.06 -19.36 -10.64
N PHE A 109 10.08 -19.53 -11.47
CA PHE A 109 10.35 -18.65 -12.62
C PHE A 109 9.22 -18.70 -13.64
N LYS A 110 8.77 -19.89 -14.03
CA LYS A 110 7.64 -20.07 -14.96
C LYS A 110 6.34 -19.47 -14.40
N HIS A 111 6.06 -19.68 -13.12
CA HIS A 111 4.89 -19.07 -12.47
C HIS A 111 4.95 -17.55 -12.50
N ALA A 112 6.12 -16.96 -12.19
CA ALA A 112 6.29 -15.51 -12.17
C ALA A 112 6.15 -14.88 -13.57
N ILE A 113 6.72 -15.52 -14.59
CA ILE A 113 6.62 -15.08 -15.99
C ILE A 113 5.18 -15.13 -16.50
N LEU A 114 4.45 -16.23 -16.27
CA LEU A 114 3.05 -16.27 -16.67
C LEU A 114 2.24 -15.18 -15.95
N SER A 115 2.49 -15.01 -14.67
CA SER A 115 1.75 -14.07 -13.84
C SER A 115 1.92 -12.62 -14.29
N SER A 116 3.12 -12.24 -14.75
CA SER A 116 3.38 -10.91 -15.30
C SER A 116 2.69 -10.70 -16.66
N ILE A 117 2.50 -11.73 -17.47
CA ILE A 117 1.67 -11.67 -18.69
C ILE A 117 0.22 -11.31 -18.33
N LEU A 118 -0.36 -12.02 -17.36
CA LEU A 118 -1.79 -11.93 -17.04
C LEU A 118 -2.16 -10.62 -16.34
N VAL A 119 -1.47 -10.28 -15.23
CA VAL A 119 -1.80 -9.10 -14.41
C VAL A 119 -1.13 -7.83 -14.96
N THR A 120 -0.09 -7.96 -15.78
CA THR A 120 0.59 -6.87 -16.48
C THR A 120 1.02 -5.75 -15.54
N SER A 121 2.02 -6.05 -14.71
CA SER A 121 2.66 -5.08 -13.82
C SER A 121 4.14 -5.39 -13.67
N GLU A 122 4.98 -4.42 -14.03
CA GLU A 122 6.44 -4.50 -13.89
C GLU A 122 6.78 -4.46 -12.40
N TYR A 123 6.11 -3.59 -11.64
CA TYR A 123 6.27 -3.49 -10.19
C TYR A 123 5.89 -4.82 -9.50
N GLY A 124 4.80 -5.45 -9.91
CA GLY A 124 4.39 -6.77 -9.43
C GLY A 124 5.35 -7.91 -9.79
N SER A 125 6.28 -7.69 -10.73
CA SER A 125 7.28 -8.71 -11.11
C SER A 125 8.49 -8.71 -10.17
N THR A 126 8.68 -7.64 -9.39
CA THR A 126 9.79 -7.49 -8.44
C THR A 126 9.77 -8.53 -7.30
N SER A 127 8.59 -8.96 -6.89
CA SER A 127 8.43 -9.95 -5.82
C SER A 127 7.02 -10.56 -5.79
N PRO A 128 6.84 -11.75 -5.19
CA PRO A 128 5.50 -12.29 -4.92
C PRO A 128 4.63 -11.33 -4.11
N GLU A 129 5.21 -10.62 -3.14
CA GLU A 129 4.50 -9.70 -2.26
C GLU A 129 3.91 -8.52 -3.05
N GLU A 130 4.72 -7.88 -3.90
CA GLU A 130 4.27 -6.82 -4.81
C GLU A 130 3.27 -7.37 -5.83
N PHE A 131 3.47 -8.58 -6.32
CA PHE A 131 2.54 -9.22 -7.26
C PHE A 131 1.13 -9.36 -6.66
N PHE A 132 1.04 -9.76 -5.39
CA PHE A 132 -0.24 -9.90 -4.70
C PHE A 132 -0.94 -8.55 -4.58
N ALA A 133 -0.21 -7.53 -4.15
CA ALA A 133 -0.73 -6.18 -3.98
C ALA A 133 -1.20 -5.57 -5.30
N GLU A 134 -0.43 -5.73 -6.39
CA GLU A 134 -0.79 -5.28 -7.73
C GLU A 134 -2.01 -6.03 -8.29
N SER A 135 -2.08 -7.34 -8.07
CA SER A 135 -3.22 -8.15 -8.48
C SER A 135 -4.50 -7.72 -7.76
N PHE A 136 -4.41 -7.47 -6.45
CA PHE A 136 -5.53 -6.96 -5.68
C PHE A 136 -5.92 -5.55 -6.11
N SER A 137 -4.94 -4.66 -6.36
CA SER A 137 -5.17 -3.32 -6.88
C SER A 137 -5.90 -3.33 -8.21
N ARG A 138 -5.50 -4.19 -9.16
CA ARG A 138 -6.24 -4.39 -10.43
C ARG A 138 -7.65 -4.91 -10.21
N TYR A 139 -7.81 -5.91 -9.35
CA TYR A 139 -9.10 -6.52 -9.05
C TYR A 139 -10.11 -5.51 -8.49
N VAL A 140 -9.71 -4.75 -7.47
CA VAL A 140 -10.58 -3.76 -6.78
C VAL A 140 -10.81 -2.50 -7.60
N SER A 141 -9.91 -2.17 -8.52
CA SER A 141 -9.98 -0.91 -9.29
C SER A 141 -10.76 -1.01 -10.60
N ALA A 142 -10.95 -2.22 -11.13
CA ALA A 142 -11.52 -2.42 -12.46
C ALA A 142 -13.01 -2.05 -12.53
N ASN A 143 -13.34 -1.11 -13.41
CA ASN A 143 -14.73 -0.86 -13.79
C ASN A 143 -15.26 -1.96 -14.74
N GLU A 144 -16.56 -1.97 -15.02
CA GLU A 144 -17.21 -3.01 -15.85
C GLU A 144 -16.59 -3.21 -17.24
N LYS A 145 -16.02 -2.16 -17.85
CA LYS A 145 -15.35 -2.22 -19.15
C LYS A 145 -13.92 -2.75 -19.07
N GLN A 146 -13.33 -2.74 -17.88
CA GLN A 146 -11.97 -3.23 -17.61
C GLN A 146 -11.95 -4.70 -17.16
N LYS A 147 -13.12 -5.31 -16.89
CA LYS A 147 -13.25 -6.71 -16.46
C LYS A 147 -12.99 -7.68 -17.62
N ASN A 148 -11.71 -7.97 -17.86
CA ASN A 148 -11.23 -8.98 -18.80
C ASN A 148 -11.06 -10.36 -18.16
N LEU A 149 -10.62 -11.35 -18.94
CA LEU A 149 -10.44 -12.74 -18.49
C LEU A 149 -9.59 -12.85 -17.21
N THR A 150 -8.47 -12.13 -17.14
CA THR A 150 -7.62 -12.08 -15.93
C THR A 150 -8.41 -11.60 -14.72
N TRP A 151 -9.26 -10.57 -14.87
CA TRP A 151 -10.08 -10.08 -13.76
C TRP A 151 -10.99 -11.19 -13.19
N TYR A 152 -11.58 -12.04 -14.04
CA TYR A 152 -12.42 -13.14 -13.56
C TYR A 152 -11.64 -14.26 -12.86
N LEU A 153 -10.39 -14.51 -13.26
CA LEU A 153 -9.49 -15.40 -12.52
C LEU A 153 -9.17 -14.80 -11.14
N LEU A 154 -8.90 -13.50 -11.07
CA LEU A 154 -8.67 -12.80 -9.81
C LEU A 154 -9.92 -12.76 -8.92
N GLU A 155 -11.10 -12.55 -9.48
CA GLU A 155 -12.38 -12.62 -8.74
C GLU A 155 -12.54 -14.01 -8.10
N HIS A 156 -12.32 -15.09 -8.85
CA HIS A 156 -12.38 -16.45 -8.28
C HIS A 156 -11.36 -16.61 -7.15
N PHE A 157 -10.11 -16.19 -7.38
CA PHE A 157 -9.07 -16.30 -6.36
C PHE A 157 -9.46 -15.54 -5.09
N PHE A 158 -9.79 -14.26 -5.18
CA PHE A 158 -10.07 -13.42 -4.01
C PHE A 158 -11.37 -13.78 -3.28
N THR A 159 -12.36 -14.36 -3.97
CA THR A 159 -13.65 -14.69 -3.35
C THR A 159 -13.83 -16.14 -2.93
N LYS A 160 -13.02 -17.06 -3.46
CA LYS A 160 -13.10 -18.49 -3.14
C LYS A 160 -11.77 -19.05 -2.67
N THR A 161 -10.76 -19.04 -3.53
CA THR A 161 -9.47 -19.68 -3.25
C THR A 161 -8.80 -19.06 -2.02
N PHE A 162 -8.82 -17.74 -1.88
CA PHE A 162 -8.27 -16.98 -0.77
C PHE A 162 -8.83 -17.46 0.58
N TYR A 163 -10.15 -17.64 0.68
CA TYR A 163 -10.77 -18.10 1.91
C TYR A 163 -10.47 -19.57 2.20
N LYS A 164 -10.48 -20.44 1.18
CA LYS A 164 -10.06 -21.85 1.32
C LYS A 164 -8.61 -21.97 1.81
N LEU A 165 -7.72 -21.09 1.32
CA LEU A 165 -6.33 -20.98 1.79
C LEU A 165 -6.27 -20.48 3.25
N LYS A 166 -7.05 -19.44 3.59
CA LYS A 166 -7.12 -18.92 4.97
C LYS A 166 -7.54 -19.99 5.99
N GLN A 167 -8.44 -20.90 5.60
CA GLN A 167 -8.90 -22.01 6.43
C GLN A 167 -7.80 -23.04 6.75
N GLN A 168 -6.74 -23.12 5.93
CA GLN A 168 -5.61 -24.03 6.18
C GLN A 168 -4.73 -23.60 7.36
N ASN A 169 -4.93 -22.37 7.87
CA ASN A 169 -4.27 -21.88 9.07
C ASN A 169 -2.73 -21.94 9.01
N ILE A 170 -2.15 -21.59 7.85
CA ILE A 170 -0.73 -21.80 7.54
C ILE A 170 0.19 -20.92 8.39
N GLY A 171 -0.16 -19.64 8.60
CA GLY A 171 0.71 -18.69 9.28
C GLY A 171 1.90 -18.29 8.41
N ILE A 172 3.01 -19.01 8.54
CA ILE A 172 4.29 -18.70 7.88
C ILE A 172 4.73 -19.84 6.93
N LEU A 173 5.54 -19.51 5.92
CA LEU A 173 6.32 -20.47 5.12
C LEU A 173 7.79 -20.43 5.57
N PRO A 174 8.16 -21.08 6.70
CA PRO A 174 9.51 -20.96 7.21
C PRO A 174 10.45 -21.82 6.37
N SER A 175 11.71 -21.41 6.27
CA SER A 175 12.75 -22.07 5.46
C SER A 175 13.00 -23.55 5.80
N ASN A 176 12.63 -24.03 7.00
CA ASN A 176 12.74 -25.43 7.43
C ASN A 176 11.46 -26.28 7.24
N ASN A 177 10.32 -25.67 6.88
CA ASN A 177 9.04 -26.35 6.69
C ASN A 177 8.30 -25.88 5.43
N ILE A 178 9.05 -25.26 4.51
CA ILE A 178 8.52 -24.68 3.27
C ILE A 178 7.80 -25.74 2.46
N GLU A 179 8.33 -26.97 2.41
CA GLU A 179 7.76 -28.06 1.63
C GLU A 179 6.36 -28.47 2.14
N THR A 180 6.18 -28.62 3.46
CA THR A 180 4.88 -29.04 4.03
C THR A 180 3.81 -27.96 3.85
N ASN A 181 4.11 -26.70 4.19
CA ASN A 181 3.12 -25.65 4.10
C ASN A 181 2.85 -25.24 2.64
N TRP A 182 3.87 -25.26 1.78
CA TRP A 182 3.68 -25.09 0.34
C TRP A 182 2.84 -26.21 -0.27
N LYS A 183 3.05 -27.47 0.14
CA LYS A 183 2.22 -28.60 -0.29
C LYS A 183 0.75 -28.42 0.11
N LYS A 184 0.45 -27.89 1.30
CA LYS A 184 -0.93 -27.54 1.68
C LYS A 184 -1.54 -26.51 0.72
N ILE A 185 -0.79 -25.46 0.38
CA ILE A 185 -1.22 -24.43 -0.58
C ILE A 185 -1.49 -25.05 -1.96
N LYS A 186 -0.53 -25.82 -2.49
CA LYS A 186 -0.69 -26.49 -3.79
C LYS A 186 -1.91 -27.41 -3.79
N ASN A 187 -2.10 -28.23 -2.76
CA ASN A 187 -3.24 -29.14 -2.66
C ASN A 187 -4.59 -28.40 -2.67
N VAL A 188 -4.71 -27.25 -2.00
CA VAL A 188 -5.94 -26.44 -2.06
C VAL A 188 -6.23 -26.00 -3.48
N ILE A 189 -5.22 -25.49 -4.19
CA ILE A 189 -5.36 -24.99 -5.56
C ILE A 189 -5.59 -26.14 -6.56
N ASP A 190 -4.81 -27.21 -6.48
CA ASP A 190 -4.90 -28.38 -7.36
C ASP A 190 -6.23 -29.12 -7.27
N SER A 191 -6.91 -29.04 -6.11
CA SER A 191 -8.21 -29.68 -5.90
C SER A 191 -9.39 -28.81 -6.32
N GLU A 192 -9.18 -27.56 -6.75
CA GLU A 192 -10.27 -26.71 -7.23
C GLU A 192 -10.78 -27.16 -8.59
N THR A 193 -11.99 -27.70 -8.60
CA THR A 193 -12.72 -28.10 -9.82
C THR A 193 -13.76 -27.07 -10.25
N ASP A 194 -14.00 -26.04 -9.43
CA ASP A 194 -15.03 -25.02 -9.64
C ASP A 194 -14.52 -23.72 -10.29
N VAL A 195 -13.28 -23.74 -10.79
CA VAL A 195 -12.69 -22.63 -11.55
C VAL A 195 -13.24 -22.64 -12.97
N LEU A 196 -14.08 -21.66 -13.29
CA LEU A 196 -14.85 -21.62 -14.53
C LEU A 196 -14.05 -21.20 -15.77
N TYR A 197 -12.98 -20.44 -15.56
CA TYR A 197 -12.22 -19.81 -16.63
C TYR A 197 -10.79 -20.34 -16.66
N LYS A 198 -10.22 -20.40 -17.86
CA LYS A 198 -8.83 -20.80 -18.10
C LYS A 198 -8.20 -19.80 -19.07
N TYR A 199 -6.95 -19.41 -18.81
CA TYR A 199 -6.20 -18.56 -19.73
C TYR A 199 -5.45 -19.40 -20.76
N GLU A 200 -5.68 -19.16 -22.05
CA GLU A 200 -4.95 -19.78 -23.16
C GLU A 200 -3.94 -18.76 -23.70
N LEU A 201 -2.65 -19.09 -23.67
CA LEU A 201 -1.58 -18.18 -24.09
C LEU A 201 -1.57 -17.91 -25.59
N GLU A 202 -1.82 -18.91 -26.42
CA GLU A 202 -1.92 -18.79 -27.88
C GLU A 202 -3.31 -19.25 -28.32
N PRO A 203 -4.35 -18.43 -28.05
CA PRO A 203 -5.72 -18.85 -28.30
C PRO A 203 -6.00 -19.00 -29.80
N GLU A 204 -6.85 -19.97 -30.14
CA GLU A 204 -7.30 -20.21 -31.51
C GLU A 204 -8.09 -19.03 -32.10
N GLY A 205 -8.14 -18.95 -33.44
CA GLY A 205 -8.70 -17.80 -34.18
C GLY A 205 -10.22 -17.54 -34.06
N ASN A 206 -10.97 -18.25 -33.21
CA ASN A 206 -12.42 -18.06 -33.03
C ASN A 206 -12.80 -17.61 -31.60
N LEU A 207 -12.05 -16.64 -31.07
CA LEU A 207 -12.29 -16.06 -29.75
C LEU A 207 -13.68 -15.42 -29.60
N ASP A 208 -14.17 -14.77 -30.67
CA ASP A 208 -15.44 -14.03 -30.66
C ASP A 208 -16.66 -14.93 -30.42
N SER A 209 -16.54 -16.26 -30.57
CA SER A 209 -17.59 -17.20 -30.18
C SER A 209 -17.74 -17.35 -28.65
N LYS A 210 -16.63 -17.29 -27.92
CA LYS A 210 -16.55 -17.52 -26.47
C LYS A 210 -16.48 -16.22 -25.64
N TYR A 211 -15.99 -15.15 -26.25
CA TYR A 211 -15.64 -13.91 -25.56
C TYR A 211 -16.18 -12.67 -26.27
N ASP A 212 -16.45 -11.63 -25.48
CA ASP A 212 -16.68 -10.27 -25.96
C ASP A 212 -15.35 -9.53 -26.03
N LYS A 213 -15.09 -8.89 -27.17
CA LYS A 213 -13.86 -8.13 -27.40
C LYS A 213 -13.91 -6.78 -26.70
N LEU A 214 -12.84 -6.45 -25.98
CA LEU A 214 -12.58 -5.16 -25.37
C LEU A 214 -11.57 -4.40 -26.24
N THR A 215 -11.63 -3.06 -26.20
CA THR A 215 -10.61 -2.22 -26.79
C THR A 215 -9.53 -1.85 -25.77
N HIS A 216 -8.37 -1.41 -26.25
CA HIS A 216 -7.33 -0.84 -25.37
C HIS A 216 -7.85 0.34 -24.54
N SER A 217 -8.73 1.16 -25.14
CA SER A 217 -9.37 2.27 -24.44
C SER A 217 -10.35 1.80 -23.37
N ASP A 218 -11.03 0.66 -23.54
CA ASP A 218 -11.89 0.08 -22.51
C ASP A 218 -11.08 -0.35 -21.28
N LEU A 219 -9.86 -0.86 -21.51
CA LEU A 219 -8.91 -1.16 -20.43
C LEU A 219 -8.30 0.10 -19.80
N GLY A 220 -8.36 1.24 -20.51
CA GLY A 220 -7.84 2.53 -20.05
C GLY A 220 -6.42 2.85 -20.51
N TYR A 221 -5.89 2.10 -21.47
CA TYR A 221 -4.62 2.41 -22.12
C TYR A 221 -4.78 3.58 -23.10
N GLN A 222 -3.74 4.39 -23.18
CA GLN A 222 -3.63 5.47 -24.16
C GLN A 222 -2.58 5.11 -25.20
N GLU A 223 -2.77 5.58 -26.44
CA GLU A 223 -1.75 5.43 -27.47
C GLU A 223 -0.50 6.22 -27.10
N LEU A 224 0.65 5.56 -27.20
CA LEU A 224 1.94 6.17 -26.97
C LEU A 224 2.69 6.35 -28.29
N TYR A 225 3.51 7.40 -28.33
CA TYR A 225 4.55 7.56 -29.33
C TYR A 225 5.82 6.97 -28.75
N TYR A 226 6.47 6.07 -29.48
CA TYR A 226 7.73 5.51 -29.05
C TYR A 226 8.71 5.45 -30.21
N LYS A 227 9.98 5.46 -29.85
CA LYS A 227 11.09 5.27 -30.77
C LYS A 227 11.41 3.79 -30.76
N ASP A 228 11.16 3.10 -31.87
CA ASP A 228 11.62 1.74 -32.08
C ASP A 228 13.13 1.70 -31.86
N LEU A 229 13.58 0.88 -30.90
CA LEU A 229 14.99 0.69 -30.56
C LEU A 229 15.71 -0.22 -31.58
N ILE A 230 15.31 -0.16 -32.85
CA ILE A 230 15.72 -1.14 -33.87
C ILE A 230 17.11 -0.81 -34.46
N ASP A 231 17.57 0.44 -34.39
CA ASP A 231 18.93 0.78 -34.84
C ASP A 231 19.38 2.10 -34.18
N THR A 232 20.61 2.17 -33.69
CA THR A 232 21.19 3.42 -33.16
C THR A 232 21.20 4.56 -34.20
N ASN A 233 21.00 4.23 -35.47
CA ASN A 233 21.07 5.15 -36.60
C ASN A 233 19.72 5.48 -37.26
N HIS A 234 18.62 4.75 -36.99
CA HIS A 234 17.31 5.00 -37.62
C HIS A 234 16.17 4.90 -36.60
N ALA A 235 15.69 6.06 -36.17
CA ALA A 235 14.54 6.17 -35.27
C ALA A 235 13.23 6.05 -36.06
N HIS A 236 12.61 4.87 -36.10
CA HIS A 236 11.21 4.78 -36.51
C HIS A 236 10.32 5.17 -35.32
N ILE A 237 9.51 6.22 -35.50
CA ILE A 237 8.48 6.58 -34.54
C ILE A 237 7.21 5.84 -34.96
N THR A 238 6.91 4.76 -34.26
CA THR A 238 5.68 4.02 -34.46
C THR A 238 4.66 4.47 -33.41
N ARG A 239 3.39 4.58 -33.80
CA ARG A 239 2.27 4.93 -32.91
C ARG A 239 1.47 3.67 -32.62
N GLY A 240 1.21 3.38 -31.35
CA GLY A 240 0.44 2.19 -30.96
C GLY A 240 0.20 2.06 -29.46
N TYR A 241 -0.52 1.00 -29.09
CA TYR A 241 -0.72 0.60 -27.69
C TYR A 241 0.38 -0.38 -27.30
N ILE A 242 1.28 0.04 -26.41
CA ILE A 242 2.47 -0.71 -26.03
C ILE A 242 2.45 -0.91 -24.53
N TYR A 243 2.01 -2.10 -24.14
CA TYR A 243 1.81 -2.48 -22.76
C TYR A 243 2.08 -3.97 -22.61
N GLY A 244 2.46 -4.39 -21.41
CA GLY A 244 2.80 -5.77 -21.10
C GLY A 244 3.80 -6.35 -22.10
N TYR A 245 3.54 -7.58 -22.53
CA TYR A 245 4.47 -8.31 -23.41
C TYR A 245 4.53 -7.78 -24.85
N ASN A 246 3.69 -6.79 -25.21
CA ASN A 246 3.85 -6.01 -26.45
C ASN A 246 4.91 -4.91 -26.35
N SER A 247 5.53 -4.73 -25.18
CA SER A 247 6.59 -3.76 -24.92
C SER A 247 7.93 -4.46 -24.68
N PRO A 248 8.97 -4.24 -25.51
CA PRO A 248 10.28 -4.85 -25.30
C PRO A 248 10.90 -4.42 -23.96
N GLN A 249 10.70 -3.17 -23.55
CA GLN A 249 11.19 -2.66 -22.28
C GLN A 249 10.54 -3.40 -21.10
N TYR A 250 9.21 -3.58 -21.15
CA TYR A 250 8.49 -4.28 -20.10
C TYR A 250 8.98 -5.72 -19.94
N VAL A 251 9.13 -6.46 -21.05
CA VAL A 251 9.60 -7.85 -21.00
C VAL A 251 11.03 -7.91 -20.46
N TYR A 252 11.90 -6.99 -20.88
CA TYR A 252 13.27 -6.91 -20.38
C TYR A 252 13.32 -6.69 -18.87
N ASP A 253 12.62 -5.67 -18.37
CA ASP A 253 12.64 -5.30 -16.96
C ASP A 253 12.01 -6.39 -16.11
N THR A 254 10.85 -6.91 -16.53
CA THR A 254 10.14 -8.02 -15.88
C THR A 254 11.02 -9.26 -15.74
N VAL A 255 11.66 -9.71 -16.82
CA VAL A 255 12.56 -10.88 -16.79
C VAL A 255 13.73 -10.64 -15.84
N ASN A 256 14.34 -9.44 -15.86
CA ASN A 256 15.45 -9.12 -14.98
C ASN A 256 15.03 -9.03 -13.50
N TYR A 257 13.86 -8.48 -13.18
CA TYR A 257 13.36 -8.45 -11.81
C TYR A 257 13.12 -9.86 -11.27
N ILE A 258 12.44 -10.70 -12.05
CA ILE A 258 12.16 -12.09 -11.68
C ILE A 258 13.48 -12.85 -11.51
N TYR A 259 14.43 -12.70 -12.44
CA TYR A 259 15.75 -13.31 -12.35
C TYR A 259 16.49 -12.89 -11.08
N ASN A 260 16.61 -11.58 -10.83
CA ASN A 260 17.33 -11.05 -9.68
C ASN A 260 16.71 -11.48 -8.34
N LYS A 261 15.38 -11.69 -8.32
CA LYS A 261 14.67 -12.14 -7.12
C LYS A 261 14.82 -13.64 -6.87
N ILE A 262 14.58 -14.48 -7.87
CA ILE A 262 14.54 -15.95 -7.70
C ILE A 262 15.95 -16.54 -7.56
N PHE A 263 16.93 -15.98 -8.29
CA PHE A 263 18.29 -16.50 -8.34
C PHE A 263 19.29 -15.64 -7.56
N SER A 264 18.82 -14.85 -6.59
CA SER A 264 19.65 -13.91 -5.84
C SER A 264 20.87 -14.57 -5.18
N LYS A 265 20.73 -15.83 -4.74
CA LYS A 265 21.82 -16.61 -4.13
C LYS A 265 22.91 -16.95 -5.15
N GLN A 266 22.52 -17.48 -6.31
CA GLN A 266 23.43 -17.76 -7.42
C GLN A 266 24.12 -16.48 -7.91
N ILE A 267 23.36 -15.38 -8.04
CA ILE A 267 23.88 -14.08 -8.47
C ILE A 267 24.91 -13.52 -7.47
N ALA A 268 24.71 -13.70 -6.17
CA ALA A 268 25.65 -13.25 -5.14
C ALA A 268 27.02 -13.95 -5.22
N ASN A 269 27.09 -15.15 -5.82
CA ASN A 269 28.31 -15.92 -6.00
C ASN A 269 29.09 -15.55 -7.30
N LEU A 270 28.53 -14.69 -8.15
CA LEU A 270 29.18 -14.24 -9.38
C LEU A 270 30.43 -13.39 -9.08
N ASP A 271 31.45 -13.49 -9.94
CA ASP A 271 32.65 -12.66 -9.85
C ASP A 271 32.31 -11.17 -10.05
N PHE A 272 32.81 -10.34 -9.11
CA PHE A 272 32.57 -8.90 -9.08
C PHE A 272 33.12 -8.19 -10.32
N LEU A 273 34.19 -8.73 -10.92
CA LEU A 273 34.78 -8.18 -12.14
C LEU A 273 33.91 -8.43 -13.40
N ASN A 274 32.86 -9.26 -13.30
CA ASN A 274 31.97 -9.63 -14.40
C ASN A 274 30.49 -9.20 -14.18
N THR A 275 30.22 -8.30 -13.23
CA THR A 275 28.88 -7.91 -12.77
C THR A 275 28.11 -7.07 -13.78
N ASN A 276 27.59 -7.72 -14.83
CA ASN A 276 26.30 -7.29 -15.35
C ASN A 276 25.24 -8.13 -14.61
N ARG A 277 24.44 -7.49 -13.77
CA ARG A 277 23.34 -8.15 -13.03
C ARG A 277 22.17 -8.50 -13.94
N ASN A 278 22.16 -7.95 -15.16
CA ASN A 278 21.15 -8.27 -16.15
C ASN A 278 21.53 -9.57 -16.86
N VAL A 279 20.53 -10.43 -17.08
CA VAL A 279 20.76 -11.72 -17.73
C VAL A 279 21.32 -11.54 -19.13
N LEU A 280 20.67 -10.69 -19.91
CA LEU A 280 20.97 -10.44 -21.30
C LEU A 280 21.41 -8.99 -21.45
N SER A 281 22.42 -8.74 -22.30
CA SER A 281 22.68 -7.38 -22.74
C SER A 281 21.45 -6.87 -23.49
N ALA A 282 21.12 -5.58 -23.31
CA ALA A 282 19.95 -4.99 -23.96
C ALA A 282 19.90 -5.28 -25.47
N LYS A 283 21.06 -5.21 -26.16
CA LYS A 283 21.18 -5.55 -27.58
C LYS A 283 20.78 -7.00 -27.91
N LYS A 284 21.26 -7.99 -27.14
CA LYS A 284 20.90 -9.39 -27.36
C LYS A 284 19.42 -9.65 -27.07
N PHE A 285 18.90 -8.99 -26.04
CA PHE A 285 17.49 -9.10 -25.69
C PHE A 285 16.58 -8.54 -26.78
N ILE A 286 16.93 -7.40 -27.39
CA ILE A 286 16.13 -6.81 -28.48
C ILE A 286 15.98 -7.78 -29.65
N TYR A 287 17.07 -8.41 -30.12
CA TYR A 287 16.96 -9.41 -31.19
C TYR A 287 16.08 -10.59 -30.79
N TYR A 288 16.23 -11.10 -29.57
CA TYR A 288 15.39 -12.17 -29.06
C TYR A 288 13.91 -11.76 -29.01
N TYR A 289 13.62 -10.54 -28.59
CA TYR A 289 12.27 -10.01 -28.55
C TYR A 289 11.68 -9.90 -29.96
N ASP A 290 12.43 -9.35 -30.90
CA ASP A 290 11.99 -9.19 -32.29
C ASP A 290 11.65 -10.54 -32.94
N ASP A 291 12.45 -11.58 -32.67
CA ASP A 291 12.21 -12.96 -33.14
C ASP A 291 10.95 -13.60 -32.54
N ASN A 292 10.46 -13.12 -31.38
CA ASN A 292 9.34 -13.72 -30.63
C ASN A 292 8.13 -12.78 -30.47
N LYS A 293 8.14 -11.61 -31.11
CA LYS A 293 7.11 -10.57 -30.91
C LYS A 293 5.69 -11.04 -31.19
N ASP A 294 5.49 -11.91 -32.18
CA ASP A 294 4.17 -12.42 -32.56
C ASP A 294 3.61 -13.35 -31.48
N ILE A 295 4.47 -14.19 -30.89
CA ILE A 295 4.12 -15.05 -29.75
C ILE A 295 3.78 -14.21 -28.52
N PHE A 296 4.54 -13.15 -28.26
CA PHE A 296 4.26 -12.24 -27.14
C PHE A 296 2.96 -11.46 -27.33
N SER A 297 2.65 -11.08 -28.57
CA SER A 297 1.34 -10.51 -28.92
C SER A 297 0.21 -11.49 -28.65
N ASP A 298 0.42 -12.77 -28.98
CA ASP A 298 -0.54 -13.84 -28.72
C ASP A 298 -0.82 -14.00 -27.22
N TYR A 299 0.22 -14.00 -26.38
CA TYR A 299 0.08 -14.06 -24.92
C TYR A 299 -0.78 -12.94 -24.34
N MET A 300 -0.79 -11.78 -24.99
CA MET A 300 -1.57 -10.61 -24.57
C MET A 300 -3.00 -10.60 -25.14
N LYS A 301 -3.34 -11.45 -26.12
CA LYS A 301 -4.65 -11.42 -26.80
C LYS A 301 -5.81 -11.48 -25.81
N LEU A 302 -5.84 -12.47 -24.90
CA LEU A 302 -6.95 -12.67 -23.96
C LEU A 302 -7.10 -11.57 -22.90
N ASN A 303 -6.09 -10.70 -22.72
CA ASN A 303 -6.28 -9.49 -21.91
C ASN A 303 -7.29 -8.52 -22.54
N LEU A 304 -7.56 -8.61 -23.85
CA LEU A 304 -8.58 -7.82 -24.55
C LEU A 304 -9.92 -8.55 -24.68
N TYR A 305 -10.18 -9.56 -23.86
CA TYR A 305 -11.41 -10.34 -23.95
C TYR A 305 -12.09 -10.51 -22.59
N LYS A 306 -13.42 -10.44 -22.62
CA LYS A 306 -14.33 -10.70 -21.49
C LYS A 306 -15.13 -11.97 -21.78
N PRO A 307 -15.26 -12.94 -20.85
CA PRO A 307 -16.12 -14.10 -21.04
C PRO A 307 -17.58 -13.69 -21.30
N LYS A 308 -18.25 -14.32 -22.27
CA LYS A 308 -19.68 -14.06 -22.55
C LYS A 308 -20.62 -14.61 -21.46
N ASN A 309 -20.34 -15.83 -21.01
CA ASN A 309 -21.14 -16.52 -20.00
C ASN A 309 -20.67 -16.13 -18.59
N VAL A 310 -20.81 -14.85 -18.24
CA VAL A 310 -20.50 -14.40 -16.89
C VAL A 310 -21.55 -14.93 -15.93
N VAL A 311 -21.15 -15.87 -15.05
CA VAL A 311 -21.99 -16.28 -13.93
C VAL A 311 -22.17 -15.07 -13.02
N LYS A 312 -23.38 -14.51 -13.02
CA LYS A 312 -23.74 -13.45 -12.06
C LYS A 312 -23.62 -14.05 -10.67
N GLN A 313 -22.67 -13.56 -9.89
CA GLN A 313 -22.69 -13.80 -8.46
C GLN A 313 -23.87 -13.03 -7.86
N ASN A 314 -24.56 -13.63 -6.89
CA ASN A 314 -25.51 -12.88 -6.09
C ASN A 314 -24.73 -11.75 -5.39
N GLU A 315 -25.01 -10.51 -5.77
CA GLU A 315 -24.46 -9.35 -5.08
C GLU A 315 -25.02 -9.36 -3.65
N SER A 316 -24.17 -9.74 -2.69
CA SER A 316 -24.48 -9.51 -1.28
C SER A 316 -24.58 -8.01 -1.04
N GLU A 317 -25.50 -7.59 -0.17
CA GLU A 317 -25.57 -6.18 0.22
C GLU A 317 -24.18 -5.70 0.70
N PRO A 318 -23.76 -4.48 0.30
CA PRO A 318 -22.49 -3.93 0.74
C PRO A 318 -22.47 -3.77 2.26
N PHE A 319 -21.35 -4.12 2.90
CA PHE A 319 -21.17 -4.00 4.34
C PHE A 319 -21.29 -2.53 4.81
N PHE A 320 -20.76 -1.60 4.02
CA PHE A 320 -20.86 -0.15 4.20
C PHE A 320 -21.64 0.47 3.04
N LYS A 321 -22.72 1.20 3.34
CA LYS A 321 -23.52 1.88 2.30
C LYS A 321 -22.88 3.19 1.83
N ASN A 322 -22.12 3.85 2.72
CA ASN A 322 -21.48 5.12 2.45
C ASN A 322 -20.25 5.35 3.35
N PHE A 323 -19.55 6.45 3.10
CA PHE A 323 -18.30 6.77 3.78
C PHE A 323 -18.49 7.12 5.27
N ASP A 324 -19.60 7.76 5.63
CA ASP A 324 -19.88 8.09 7.04
C ASP A 324 -20.13 6.82 7.87
N GLN A 325 -20.81 5.81 7.32
CA GLN A 325 -20.97 4.51 7.98
C GLN A 325 -19.64 3.78 8.18
N LEU A 326 -18.75 3.83 7.17
CA LEU A 326 -17.41 3.25 7.26
C LEU A 326 -16.60 3.92 8.38
N ASP A 327 -16.59 5.25 8.42
CA ASP A 327 -15.85 6.03 9.42
C ASP A 327 -16.38 5.76 10.84
N GLU A 328 -17.70 5.78 11.04
CA GLU A 328 -18.30 5.50 12.35
C GLU A 328 -18.06 4.06 12.82
N TYR A 329 -18.08 3.08 11.92
CA TYR A 329 -17.73 1.70 12.26
C TYR A 329 -16.30 1.61 12.84
N TRP A 330 -15.32 2.20 12.15
CA TRP A 330 -13.92 2.12 12.59
C TRP A 330 -13.63 2.98 13.82
N LYS A 331 -14.29 4.13 13.97
CA LYS A 331 -14.26 4.90 15.21
C LYS A 331 -14.73 4.05 16.37
N GLN A 332 -15.91 3.44 16.27
CA GLN A 332 -16.49 2.60 17.31
C GLN A 332 -15.59 1.41 17.66
N LYS A 333 -15.05 0.72 16.64
CA LYS A 333 -14.13 -0.42 16.82
C LYS A 333 -12.81 -0.04 17.50
N SER A 334 -12.37 1.21 17.37
CA SER A 334 -11.08 1.68 17.88
C SER A 334 -11.17 2.68 19.04
N ARG A 335 -12.30 2.69 19.76
CA ARG A 335 -12.50 3.57 20.92
C ARG A 335 -11.56 3.23 22.08
N PHE A 336 -11.05 4.26 22.76
CA PHE A 336 -10.27 4.12 23.99
C PHE A 336 -10.58 5.23 25.01
N ASN A 337 -10.33 4.96 26.29
CA ASN A 337 -10.78 5.80 27.40
C ASN A 337 -9.81 6.94 27.72
N PHE A 338 -10.00 8.07 27.04
CA PHE A 338 -9.94 9.44 27.56
C PHE A 338 -10.77 10.31 26.59
N GLY A 339 -12.02 10.62 26.94
CA GLY A 339 -12.88 11.57 26.21
C GLY A 339 -13.60 11.09 24.95
N ASN A 340 -14.02 9.82 24.84
CA ASN A 340 -14.62 9.24 23.61
C ASN A 340 -13.70 9.29 22.37
N SER A 341 -12.39 9.27 22.59
CA SER A 341 -11.39 9.26 21.52
C SER A 341 -11.37 7.91 20.80
N SER A 342 -11.00 7.93 19.51
CA SER A 342 -10.87 6.74 18.67
C SER A 342 -9.50 6.76 17.97
N ALA A 343 -8.87 5.60 17.82
CA ALA A 343 -7.54 5.53 17.20
C ALA A 343 -7.61 5.67 15.67
N ILE A 344 -8.70 5.22 15.07
CA ILE A 344 -8.95 5.27 13.63
C ILE A 344 -9.93 6.40 13.33
N LEU A 345 -9.46 7.40 12.58
CA LEU A 345 -10.20 8.64 12.26
C LEU A 345 -10.08 8.92 10.75
N ILE A 346 -10.68 8.06 9.92
CA ILE A 346 -10.50 8.08 8.46
C ILE A 346 -11.03 9.37 7.85
N LYS A 347 -12.25 9.79 8.21
CA LYS A 347 -12.87 11.01 7.69
C LYS A 347 -12.06 12.25 8.02
N GLN A 348 -11.66 12.39 9.28
CA GLN A 348 -10.84 13.53 9.71
C GLN A 348 -9.50 13.55 8.97
N ASN A 349 -8.85 12.39 8.82
CA ASN A 349 -7.58 12.29 8.10
C ASN A 349 -7.73 12.78 6.64
N PHE A 350 -8.77 12.34 5.93
CA PHE A 350 -9.02 12.74 4.54
C PHE A 350 -9.34 14.24 4.42
N GLU A 351 -10.17 14.77 5.31
CA GLU A 351 -10.53 16.20 5.34
C GLU A 351 -9.30 17.07 5.61
N ASN A 352 -8.39 16.64 6.49
CA ASN A 352 -7.19 17.39 6.80
C ASN A 352 -6.23 17.47 5.60
N ILE A 353 -6.01 16.36 4.90
CA ILE A 353 -5.20 16.34 3.67
C ILE A 353 -5.82 17.21 2.59
N TRP A 354 -7.13 17.09 2.37
CA TRP A 354 -7.85 17.90 1.39
C TRP A 354 -7.75 19.41 1.68
N ASN A 355 -7.80 19.80 2.95
CA ASN A 355 -7.71 21.21 3.36
C ASN A 355 -6.29 21.78 3.30
N ALA A 356 -5.27 20.92 3.28
CA ALA A 356 -3.87 21.35 3.14
C ALA A 356 -3.46 21.63 1.68
N ILE A 357 -4.28 21.27 0.69
CA ILE A 357 -4.06 21.61 -0.72
C ILE A 357 -4.28 23.13 -0.91
N PRO A 358 -3.32 23.88 -1.50
CA PRO A 358 -3.46 25.33 -1.70
C PRO A 358 -4.70 25.71 -2.52
N SER A 359 -5.32 26.84 -2.17
CA SER A 359 -6.49 27.38 -2.89
C SER A 359 -6.09 28.41 -3.95
N PRO A 360 -6.82 28.51 -5.07
CA PRO A 360 -7.99 27.71 -5.43
C PRO A 360 -7.61 26.31 -5.94
N LYS A 361 -8.30 25.28 -5.45
CA LYS A 361 -8.02 23.87 -5.78
C LYS A 361 -8.17 23.57 -7.28
N THR A 362 -8.94 24.40 -7.99
CA THR A 362 -9.15 24.33 -9.44
C THR A 362 -7.89 24.61 -10.27
N LEU A 363 -6.87 25.25 -9.71
CA LEU A 363 -5.57 25.44 -10.37
C LEU A 363 -4.67 24.20 -10.30
N TYR A 364 -5.09 23.18 -9.56
CA TYR A 364 -4.34 21.97 -9.29
C TYR A 364 -5.10 20.73 -9.79
N THR A 365 -5.43 20.71 -11.08
CA THR A 365 -6.23 19.64 -11.72
C THR A 365 -5.60 18.25 -11.62
N ASP A 366 -4.31 18.16 -11.31
CA ASP A 366 -3.59 16.91 -11.12
C ASP A 366 -3.82 16.29 -9.73
N TYR A 367 -4.36 17.05 -8.77
CA TYR A 367 -4.75 16.53 -7.45
C TYR A 367 -6.05 15.74 -7.51
N PHE A 368 -6.25 14.90 -6.50
CA PHE A 368 -7.43 14.03 -6.39
C PHE A 368 -8.69 14.77 -5.97
N ASP A 369 -9.85 14.25 -6.38
CA ASP A 369 -11.14 14.67 -5.84
C ASP A 369 -11.45 13.94 -4.52
N LEU A 370 -11.86 14.68 -3.49
CA LEU A 370 -12.15 14.12 -2.17
C LEU A 370 -13.32 13.13 -2.19
N ASN A 371 -14.37 13.38 -2.99
CA ASN A 371 -15.51 12.47 -3.07
C ASN A 371 -15.15 11.20 -3.83
N ALA A 372 -14.32 11.29 -4.86
CA ALA A 372 -13.76 10.14 -5.55
C ALA A 372 -12.91 9.27 -4.60
N LEU A 373 -12.07 9.89 -3.76
CA LEU A 373 -11.28 9.18 -2.74
C LEU A 373 -12.20 8.47 -1.72
N LYS A 374 -13.23 9.16 -1.22
CA LYS A 374 -14.23 8.58 -0.30
C LYS A 374 -14.97 7.40 -0.93
N THR A 375 -15.38 7.54 -2.19
CA THR A 375 -16.09 6.49 -2.94
C THR A 375 -15.20 5.27 -3.17
N ASN A 376 -13.96 5.48 -3.62
CA ASN A 376 -12.98 4.40 -3.77
C ASN A 376 -12.71 3.71 -2.44
N THR A 377 -12.58 4.45 -1.34
CA THR A 377 -12.34 3.89 -0.01
C THR A 377 -13.51 3.01 0.46
N VAL A 378 -14.77 3.45 0.27
CA VAL A 378 -15.93 2.60 0.60
C VAL A 378 -15.94 1.32 -0.24
N HIS A 379 -15.67 1.44 -1.55
CA HIS A 379 -15.60 0.29 -2.44
C HIS A 379 -14.51 -0.71 -2.02
N LEU A 380 -13.31 -0.20 -1.75
CA LEU A 380 -12.16 -0.96 -1.25
C LEU A 380 -12.51 -1.71 0.03
N PHE A 381 -13.04 -1.03 1.04
CA PHE A 381 -13.39 -1.67 2.31
C PHE A 381 -14.53 -2.69 2.18
N ASN A 382 -15.51 -2.47 1.32
CA ASN A 382 -16.53 -3.49 1.03
C ASN A 382 -15.93 -4.74 0.38
N ILE A 383 -15.00 -4.59 -0.56
CA ILE A 383 -14.30 -5.72 -1.16
C ILE A 383 -13.43 -6.43 -0.12
N LEU A 384 -12.68 -5.69 0.71
CA LEU A 384 -11.89 -6.28 1.79
C LEU A 384 -12.77 -7.09 2.78
N GLN A 385 -13.95 -6.58 3.14
CA GLN A 385 -14.89 -7.32 3.98
C GLN A 385 -15.44 -8.56 3.26
N LYS A 386 -15.74 -8.49 1.95
CA LYS A 386 -16.12 -9.66 1.14
C LYS A 386 -15.01 -10.74 1.19
N VAL A 387 -13.79 -10.38 0.85
CA VAL A 387 -12.62 -11.28 0.77
C VAL A 387 -12.27 -11.89 2.14
N THR A 388 -12.35 -11.10 3.21
CA THR A 388 -12.03 -11.56 4.57
C THR A 388 -13.21 -12.21 5.29
N HIS A 389 -14.38 -12.30 4.66
CA HIS A 389 -15.63 -12.76 5.27
C HIS A 389 -15.98 -11.98 6.55
N ASN A 390 -15.95 -10.65 6.45
CA ASN A 390 -16.22 -9.67 7.50
C ASN A 390 -15.24 -9.71 8.69
N ASN A 391 -14.00 -10.15 8.47
CA ASN A 391 -12.99 -10.33 9.52
C ASN A 391 -11.78 -9.40 9.37
N LEU A 392 -11.90 -8.32 8.58
CA LEU A 392 -10.82 -7.35 8.39
C LEU A 392 -10.37 -6.72 9.72
N ASP A 393 -11.29 -6.56 10.67
CA ASP A 393 -11.04 -5.99 12.00
C ASP A 393 -10.14 -6.85 12.89
N LYS A 394 -9.77 -8.06 12.46
CA LYS A 394 -8.85 -8.93 13.17
C LYS A 394 -7.38 -8.65 12.87
N ILE A 395 -7.09 -7.85 11.83
CA ILE A 395 -5.74 -7.47 11.44
C ILE A 395 -5.57 -5.97 11.25
N PHE A 396 -6.55 -5.27 10.70
CA PHE A 396 -6.42 -3.85 10.36
C PHE A 396 -6.56 -2.95 11.61
N ILE A 397 -5.62 -2.02 11.79
CA ILE A 397 -5.61 -1.12 12.95
C ILE A 397 -5.52 0.38 12.61
N ASN A 398 -5.13 0.79 11.40
CA ASN A 398 -5.16 2.21 11.01
C ASN A 398 -4.95 2.46 9.51
N LEU A 399 -5.46 3.59 9.03
CA LEU A 399 -5.16 4.19 7.74
C LEU A 399 -4.76 5.65 7.95
N ILE A 400 -3.57 6.01 7.48
CA ILE A 400 -2.97 7.33 7.67
C ILE A 400 -2.62 7.91 6.29
N LEU A 401 -3.23 9.04 5.92
CA LEU A 401 -2.72 9.85 4.82
C LEU A 401 -1.80 10.95 5.35
N THR A 402 -0.77 11.28 4.57
CA THR A 402 0.19 12.35 4.87
C THR A 402 0.50 13.20 3.64
N ASN A 403 0.89 14.46 3.88
CA ASN A 403 1.44 15.37 2.85
C ASN A 403 2.97 15.48 2.93
N ASP A 404 3.62 14.66 3.74
CA ASP A 404 5.08 14.67 3.82
C ASP A 404 5.70 14.18 2.50
N SER A 405 6.75 14.87 2.05
CA SER A 405 7.52 14.46 0.87
C SER A 405 8.26 13.13 1.09
N ARG A 406 8.56 12.78 2.34
CA ARG A 406 9.25 11.55 2.75
C ARG A 406 8.63 10.98 4.02
N PHE A 407 8.48 9.67 4.07
CA PHE A 407 8.02 8.99 5.28
C PHE A 407 9.11 9.03 6.35
N ARG A 408 8.72 9.36 7.58
CA ARG A 408 9.58 9.33 8.77
C ARG A 408 9.10 8.25 9.73
N ILE A 409 9.86 7.18 9.85
CA ILE A 409 9.45 6.05 10.67
C ILE A 409 10.64 5.50 11.46
N ASN A 410 10.46 5.35 12.78
CA ASN A 410 11.50 4.91 13.71
C ASN A 410 12.83 5.66 13.52
N ASN A 411 12.79 6.99 13.42
CA ASN A 411 13.93 7.88 13.17
C ASN A 411 14.61 7.73 11.79
N ASN A 412 14.11 6.85 10.91
CA ASN A 412 14.60 6.72 9.54
C ASN A 412 13.75 7.56 8.58
N VAL A 413 14.41 8.22 7.64
CA VAL A 413 13.77 8.94 6.54
C VAL A 413 13.87 8.07 5.29
N LEU A 414 12.72 7.67 4.76
CA LEU A 414 12.65 6.80 3.60
C LEU A 414 12.75 7.59 2.29
N ASP A 415 13.03 6.89 1.19
CA ASP A 415 13.13 7.47 -0.16
C ASP A 415 11.83 8.24 -0.52
N GLU A 416 11.98 9.37 -1.20
CA GLU A 416 10.87 10.21 -1.63
C GLU A 416 9.95 9.53 -2.66
N LYS A 417 10.49 8.59 -3.43
CA LYS A 417 9.75 7.81 -4.43
C LYS A 417 8.75 6.83 -3.80
N ILE A 418 8.93 6.46 -2.54
CA ILE A 418 7.98 5.58 -1.84
C ILE A 418 6.70 6.36 -1.58
N LYS A 419 5.60 5.92 -2.19
CA LYS A 419 4.30 6.62 -2.17
C LYS A 419 3.31 6.02 -1.16
N GLY A 420 3.47 4.75 -0.81
CA GLY A 420 2.68 4.04 0.20
C GLY A 420 3.55 3.08 1.00
N ILE A 421 3.09 2.74 2.20
CA ILE A 421 3.70 1.74 3.08
C ILE A 421 2.61 1.00 3.83
N THR A 422 2.70 -0.33 3.82
CA THR A 422 1.98 -1.20 4.74
C THR A 422 2.94 -1.72 5.80
N SER A 423 2.62 -1.43 7.05
CA SER A 423 3.39 -1.92 8.19
C SER A 423 2.60 -3.01 8.90
N THR A 424 3.15 -4.23 8.86
CA THR A 424 2.61 -5.40 9.54
C THR A 424 3.51 -5.81 10.70
N SER A 425 2.91 -6.05 11.86
CA SER A 425 3.56 -6.71 12.99
C SER A 425 3.46 -8.22 12.83
N PHE A 426 4.58 -8.92 13.00
CA PHE A 426 4.64 -10.38 12.96
C PHE A 426 5.12 -10.94 14.30
N SER A 427 4.53 -12.04 14.72
CA SER A 427 4.92 -12.75 15.93
C SER A 427 5.60 -14.07 15.55
N LYS A 428 6.91 -14.15 15.80
CA LYS A 428 7.68 -15.39 15.61
C LYS A 428 7.21 -16.50 16.56
N ASN A 429 6.83 -16.15 17.79
CA ASN A 429 6.34 -17.08 18.80
C ASN A 429 5.07 -17.81 18.35
N THR A 430 4.21 -17.10 17.64
CA THR A 430 2.95 -17.66 17.13
C THR A 430 3.05 -18.04 15.67
N ALA A 431 4.19 -17.81 15.00
CA ALA A 431 4.36 -18.00 13.57
C ALA A 431 3.19 -17.38 12.77
N SER A 432 2.84 -16.13 13.10
CA SER A 432 1.67 -15.44 12.53
C SER A 432 1.91 -13.96 12.27
N ALA A 433 1.23 -13.40 11.27
CA ALA A 433 0.93 -11.97 11.24
C ALA A 433 0.03 -11.61 12.44
N SER A 434 0.19 -10.40 12.97
CA SER A 434 -0.53 -9.88 14.13
C SER A 434 -1.48 -8.77 13.71
N TYR A 435 -0.97 -7.61 13.30
CA TYR A 435 -1.80 -6.50 12.86
C TYR A 435 -1.10 -5.64 11.82
N SER A 436 -1.86 -4.87 11.06
CA SER A 436 -1.37 -4.05 9.96
C SER A 436 -1.99 -2.66 9.95
N TYR A 437 -1.21 -1.67 9.56
CA TYR A 437 -1.71 -0.33 9.22
C TYR A 437 -1.08 0.17 7.92
N VAL A 438 -1.79 1.08 7.28
CA VAL A 438 -1.42 1.63 5.97
C VAL A 438 -1.10 3.11 6.11
N LEU A 439 0.00 3.54 5.50
CA LEU A 439 0.34 4.94 5.31
C LEU A 439 0.44 5.25 3.82
N VAL A 440 -0.18 6.34 3.37
CA VAL A 440 -0.15 6.74 1.96
C VAL A 440 0.12 8.24 1.86
N LYS A 441 1.01 8.64 0.96
CA LYS A 441 1.20 10.06 0.65
C LYS A 441 0.09 10.54 -0.26
N ALA A 442 -0.44 11.74 -0.01
CA ALA A 442 -1.50 12.31 -0.82
C ALA A 442 -1.07 12.60 -2.27
N ASP A 443 0.23 12.86 -2.49
CA ASP A 443 0.81 13.08 -3.82
C ASP A 443 0.82 11.81 -4.70
N SER A 444 0.66 10.62 -4.10
CA SER A 444 0.45 9.35 -4.82
C SER A 444 -0.83 9.32 -5.63
N PHE A 445 -1.78 10.20 -5.32
CA PHE A 445 -3.04 10.31 -6.05
C PHE A 445 -2.94 11.28 -7.23
N ASN A 446 -1.74 11.50 -7.78
CA ASN A 446 -1.57 12.30 -8.99
C ASN A 446 -2.10 11.52 -10.21
N LYS A 447 -3.16 12.04 -10.84
CA LYS A 447 -3.83 11.34 -11.96
C LYS A 447 -2.90 11.14 -13.17
N LYS A 448 -2.10 12.14 -13.49
CA LYS A 448 -1.24 12.14 -14.68
C LYS A 448 -0.09 11.15 -14.51
N GLU A 449 0.61 11.23 -13.38
CA GLU A 449 1.70 10.30 -13.05
C GLU A 449 1.20 8.85 -13.05
N ASN A 450 0.05 8.59 -12.42
CA ASN A 450 -0.54 7.25 -12.37
C ASN A 450 -0.89 6.72 -13.77
N GLN A 451 -1.47 7.56 -14.64
CA GLN A 451 -1.78 7.15 -16.01
C GLN A 451 -0.51 6.90 -16.83
N GLU A 452 0.53 7.73 -16.67
CA GLU A 452 1.82 7.54 -17.35
C GLU A 452 2.48 6.22 -16.95
N GLN A 453 2.47 5.89 -15.66
CA GLN A 453 2.99 4.63 -15.13
C GLN A 453 2.16 3.42 -15.59
N TYR A 454 0.83 3.53 -15.58
CA TYR A 454 -0.06 2.48 -16.10
C TYR A 454 0.15 2.22 -17.58
N ASN A 455 0.26 3.27 -18.41
CA ASN A 455 0.51 3.13 -19.85
C ASN A 455 1.83 2.40 -20.14
N ARG A 456 2.83 2.54 -19.25
CA ARG A 456 4.10 1.80 -19.31
C ARG A 456 4.04 0.40 -18.69
N SER A 457 2.88 -0.01 -18.17
CA SER A 457 2.69 -1.25 -17.42
C SER A 457 3.51 -1.34 -16.14
N TRP A 458 3.91 -0.19 -15.56
CA TRP A 458 4.55 -0.17 -14.26
C TRP A 458 3.58 -0.67 -13.17
N PHE A 459 2.36 -0.13 -13.19
CA PHE A 459 1.26 -0.56 -12.33
C PHE A 459 0.18 -1.32 -13.11
N ALA A 460 -0.54 -2.21 -12.42
CA ALA A 460 -1.61 -3.03 -12.99
C ALA A 460 -2.96 -2.30 -13.18
N SER A 461 -3.08 -1.07 -12.69
CA SER A 461 -4.33 -0.30 -12.65
C SER A 461 -4.11 1.14 -13.12
N ASN A 462 -5.11 1.76 -13.74
CA ASN A 462 -5.10 3.19 -14.07
C ASN A 462 -5.91 4.03 -13.06
N ASN A 463 -6.39 3.42 -11.98
CA ASN A 463 -7.16 4.12 -10.96
C ASN A 463 -6.24 5.10 -10.21
N GLN A 464 -6.69 6.34 -10.03
CA GLN A 464 -5.95 7.39 -9.34
C GLN A 464 -5.58 7.03 -7.89
N PHE A 465 -6.32 6.11 -7.26
CA PHE A 465 -6.11 5.64 -5.89
C PHE A 465 -5.43 4.27 -5.84
N GLN A 466 -4.77 3.84 -6.92
CA GLN A 466 -4.11 2.53 -7.01
C GLN A 466 -3.11 2.28 -5.88
N THR A 467 -2.38 3.29 -5.41
CA THR A 467 -1.43 3.14 -4.29
C THR A 467 -2.17 2.74 -3.01
N LEU A 468 -3.31 3.38 -2.72
CA LEU A 468 -4.13 2.99 -1.57
C LEU A 468 -4.61 1.53 -1.72
N ASN A 469 -5.11 1.17 -2.89
CA ASN A 469 -5.61 -0.17 -3.17
C ASN A 469 -4.49 -1.23 -3.06
N HIS A 470 -3.30 -0.90 -3.57
CA HIS A 470 -2.07 -1.70 -3.50
C HIS A 470 -1.67 -1.99 -2.05
N GLU A 471 -1.57 -0.96 -1.20
CA GLU A 471 -1.19 -1.15 0.21
C GLU A 471 -2.17 -2.06 0.96
N PHE A 472 -3.47 -1.94 0.69
CA PHE A 472 -4.45 -2.87 1.27
C PHE A 472 -4.33 -4.30 0.74
N GLY A 473 -3.72 -4.50 -0.43
CA GLY A 473 -3.31 -5.82 -0.90
C GLY A 473 -2.29 -6.48 0.03
N HIS A 474 -1.31 -5.74 0.55
CA HIS A 474 -0.37 -6.26 1.56
C HIS A 474 -1.05 -6.57 2.92
N VAL A 475 -2.10 -5.81 3.28
CA VAL A 475 -2.92 -6.14 4.45
C VAL A 475 -3.65 -7.47 4.27
N LEU A 476 -4.19 -7.74 3.08
CA LEU A 476 -4.82 -9.03 2.77
C LEU A 476 -3.81 -10.18 2.72
N ASP A 477 -2.61 -9.96 2.19
CA ASP A 477 -1.55 -10.98 2.21
C ASP A 477 -1.19 -11.34 3.67
N SER A 478 -0.98 -10.30 4.49
CA SER A 478 -0.77 -10.47 5.93
C SER A 478 -1.94 -11.20 6.62
N PHE A 479 -3.18 -10.99 6.17
CA PHE A 479 -4.36 -11.67 6.70
C PHE A 479 -4.34 -13.17 6.40
N LEU A 480 -3.81 -13.62 5.27
CA LEU A 480 -3.61 -15.06 5.01
C LEU A 480 -2.66 -15.69 6.03
N ALA A 481 -1.65 -14.93 6.46
CA ALA A 481 -0.69 -15.34 7.48
C ALA A 481 -1.18 -15.14 8.93
N LEU A 482 -2.36 -14.59 9.15
CA LEU A 482 -2.97 -14.51 10.48
C LEU A 482 -3.55 -15.88 10.86
N ASN A 483 -2.87 -16.64 11.71
CA ASN A 483 -3.37 -17.93 12.18
C ASN A 483 -4.39 -17.77 13.32
N HIS A 484 -5.14 -18.83 13.59
CA HIS A 484 -6.26 -18.84 14.54
C HIS A 484 -5.82 -18.48 15.96
N TYR A 485 -4.63 -18.93 16.39
CA TYR A 485 -4.15 -18.63 17.73
C TYR A 485 -3.90 -17.12 17.90
N GLN A 486 -3.17 -16.52 16.95
CA GLN A 486 -2.94 -15.07 16.96
C GLN A 486 -4.23 -14.28 16.76
N GLU A 487 -5.18 -14.80 15.98
CA GLU A 487 -6.51 -14.20 15.82
C GLU A 487 -7.24 -14.07 17.17
N GLN A 488 -7.21 -15.11 18.01
CA GLN A 488 -7.82 -15.05 19.35
C GLN A 488 -7.08 -14.09 20.29
N LEU A 489 -5.75 -14.05 20.20
CA LEU A 489 -4.95 -13.06 20.92
C LEU A 489 -5.30 -11.64 20.49
N ASN A 490 -5.49 -11.40 19.19
CA ASN A 490 -5.89 -10.09 18.69
C ASN A 490 -7.26 -9.70 19.20
N LYS A 491 -8.26 -10.60 19.21
CA LYS A 491 -9.58 -10.28 19.80
C LYS A 491 -9.46 -9.82 21.25
N THR A 492 -8.62 -10.49 22.03
CA THR A 492 -8.37 -10.14 23.43
C THR A 492 -7.64 -8.80 23.54
N ASN A 493 -6.55 -8.62 22.78
CA ASN A 493 -5.72 -7.42 22.81
C ASN A 493 -6.46 -6.19 22.29
N PHE A 494 -7.24 -6.32 21.22
CA PHE A 494 -7.99 -5.21 20.61
C PHE A 494 -9.19 -4.80 21.47
N SER A 495 -9.60 -5.64 22.42
CA SER A 495 -10.58 -5.25 23.45
C SER A 495 -9.94 -4.40 24.57
N SER A 496 -8.60 -4.38 24.68
CA SER A 496 -7.89 -3.58 25.67
C SER A 496 -7.85 -2.11 25.28
N LEU A 497 -8.21 -1.23 26.23
CA LEU A 497 -8.15 0.22 26.08
C LEU A 497 -6.74 0.70 25.71
N ASN A 498 -5.71 0.10 26.32
CA ASN A 498 -4.32 0.49 26.09
C ASN A 498 -3.88 0.20 24.66
N PHE A 499 -4.39 -0.88 24.05
CA PHE A 499 -3.99 -1.26 22.70
C PHE A 499 -4.27 -0.14 21.69
N TRP A 500 -5.49 0.39 21.69
CA TRP A 500 -5.90 1.46 20.79
C TRP A 500 -5.31 2.82 21.18
N ALA A 501 -5.20 3.10 22.48
CA ALA A 501 -4.56 4.33 22.96
C ALA A 501 -3.12 4.45 22.44
N ASP A 502 -2.36 3.34 22.41
CA ASP A 502 -0.98 3.31 21.92
C ASP A 502 -0.88 3.32 20.39
N ARG A 503 -1.97 3.05 19.66
CA ARG A 503 -2.00 2.90 18.19
C ARG A 503 -2.79 4.00 17.49
N GLN A 504 -2.87 5.15 18.12
CA GLN A 504 -3.32 6.38 17.47
C GLN A 504 -2.37 6.77 16.34
N GLN A 505 -2.88 7.53 15.37
CA GLN A 505 -2.09 7.93 14.19
C GLN A 505 -0.77 8.62 14.58
N SER A 506 -0.79 9.50 15.59
CA SER A 506 0.39 10.22 16.10
C SER A 506 1.46 9.32 16.71
N ASN A 507 1.09 8.14 17.17
CA ASN A 507 2.02 7.17 17.76
C ASN A 507 2.58 6.21 16.70
N LEU A 508 1.78 5.93 15.66
CA LEU A 508 2.18 5.08 14.55
C LEU A 508 3.06 5.80 13.52
N TYR A 509 2.93 7.13 13.39
CA TYR A 509 3.67 7.90 12.39
C TYR A 509 4.22 9.22 12.96
N GLN A 510 5.53 9.44 12.79
CA GLN A 510 6.25 10.60 13.34
C GLN A 510 6.24 11.84 12.43
N GLY A 511 5.70 11.73 11.22
CA GLY A 511 5.65 12.84 10.26
C GLY A 511 4.50 13.82 10.51
N ASN A 512 4.34 14.79 9.60
CA ASN A 512 3.25 15.75 9.71
C ASN A 512 1.95 15.11 9.27
N ILE A 513 1.28 14.46 10.22
CA ILE A 513 -0.15 14.26 10.11
C ILE A 513 -0.74 15.65 10.20
N VAL A 514 -1.31 16.14 9.10
CA VAL A 514 -2.03 17.42 9.12
C VAL A 514 -3.15 17.23 10.14
N VAL A 515 -2.97 17.75 11.34
CA VAL A 515 -4.05 17.88 12.30
C VAL A 515 -4.62 19.24 11.98
N ASN A 516 -5.83 19.29 11.47
CA ASN A 516 -6.56 20.56 11.40
C ASN A 516 -6.75 21.03 12.83
N LYS A 517 -5.77 21.78 13.34
CA LYS A 517 -5.91 22.57 14.55
C LYS A 517 -6.83 23.72 14.17
N ASN A 518 -8.13 23.43 14.10
CA ASN A 518 -9.12 24.37 14.57
C ASN A 518 -8.88 24.54 16.09
N ARG A 519 -7.76 25.20 16.42
CA ARG A 519 -7.58 25.88 17.69
C ARG A 519 -8.80 26.79 17.74
N ASN A 520 -9.74 26.50 18.64
CA ASN A 520 -10.89 27.36 18.91
C ASN A 520 -10.37 28.68 19.48
N TRP A 521 -9.82 29.53 18.61
CA TRP A 521 -9.37 30.88 18.89
C TRP A 521 -10.49 31.68 19.53
N THR A 522 -11.74 31.34 19.23
CA THR A 522 -12.94 31.90 19.84
C THR A 522 -13.01 31.62 21.35
N LEU A 523 -12.79 30.37 21.80
CA LEU A 523 -12.79 30.04 23.24
C LEU A 523 -11.58 30.64 23.95
N TYR A 524 -10.41 30.65 23.30
CA TYR A 524 -9.22 31.32 23.81
C TYR A 524 -9.41 32.85 23.91
N ALA A 525 -10.02 33.48 22.92
CA ALA A 525 -10.32 34.91 22.92
C ALA A 525 -11.37 35.26 23.99
N ILE A 526 -12.43 34.46 24.13
CA ILE A 526 -13.44 34.62 25.20
C ILE A 526 -12.79 34.52 26.58
N PHE A 527 -11.88 33.56 26.78
CA PHE A 527 -11.16 33.40 28.05
C PHE A 527 -10.22 34.58 28.33
N ILE A 528 -9.45 35.03 27.33
CA ILE A 528 -8.55 36.19 27.46
C ILE A 528 -9.36 37.47 27.76
N ILE A 529 -10.45 37.71 27.03
CA ILE A 529 -11.34 38.85 27.26
C ILE A 529 -11.98 38.77 28.65
N GLY A 530 -12.39 37.58 29.10
CA GLY A 530 -12.95 37.36 30.44
C GLY A 530 -11.95 37.68 31.55
N VAL A 531 -10.70 37.21 31.43
CA VAL A 531 -9.63 37.50 32.39
C VAL A 531 -9.29 38.99 32.40
N ILE A 532 -9.19 39.64 31.24
CA ILE A 532 -8.95 41.09 31.14
C ILE A 532 -10.11 41.87 31.78
N GLY A 533 -11.36 41.48 31.52
CA GLY A 533 -12.56 42.12 32.05
C GLY A 533 -12.66 42.05 33.57
N ILE A 534 -12.42 40.88 34.17
CA ILE A 534 -12.41 40.70 35.64
C ILE A 534 -11.34 41.57 36.29
N ASN A 535 -10.13 41.61 35.72
CA ASN A 535 -9.04 42.41 36.27
C ASN A 535 -9.29 43.92 36.16
N LEU A 536 -9.93 44.38 35.08
CA LEU A 536 -10.36 45.78 34.92
C LEU A 536 -11.43 46.16 35.95
N ALA A 537 -12.40 45.28 36.21
CA ALA A 537 -13.43 45.52 37.22
C ALA A 537 -12.84 45.66 38.63
N ILE A 538 -11.87 44.81 38.99
CA ILE A 538 -11.16 44.88 40.28
C ILE A 538 -10.36 46.17 40.40
N LEU A 539 -9.66 46.59 39.33
CA LEU A 539 -8.91 47.85 39.31
C LEU A 539 -9.84 49.06 39.49
N ILE A 540 -10.98 49.08 38.81
CA ILE A 540 -11.97 50.15 38.91
C ILE A 540 -12.57 50.18 40.32
N MET A 541 -12.95 49.03 40.89
CA MET A 541 -13.45 48.94 42.27
C MET A 541 -12.41 49.45 43.28
N TYR A 542 -11.13 49.11 43.10
CA TYR A 542 -10.06 49.56 43.98
C TYR A 542 -9.76 51.07 43.87
N ILE A 543 -9.79 51.63 42.65
CA ILE A 543 -9.66 53.08 42.43
C ILE A 543 -10.86 53.82 43.00
N GLY A 544 -12.07 53.30 42.80
CA GLY A 544 -13.32 53.83 43.37
C GLY A 544 -13.28 53.84 44.90
N TYR A 545 -12.90 52.72 45.51
CA TYR A 545 -12.74 52.60 46.96
C TYR A 545 -11.72 53.63 47.51
N ASN A 546 -10.57 53.80 46.84
CA ASN A 546 -9.56 54.78 47.26
C ASN A 546 -9.95 56.25 47.02
N LYS A 547 -10.85 56.56 46.08
CA LYS A 547 -11.35 57.93 45.88
C LYS A 547 -12.51 58.26 46.82
N ILE A 548 -13.33 57.27 47.17
CA ILE A 548 -14.55 57.48 47.96
C ILE A 548 -14.30 57.32 49.47
N PHE A 549 -13.47 56.37 49.89
CA PHE A 549 -13.33 55.99 51.31
C PHE A 549 -11.99 56.37 51.95
N LYS A 550 -11.08 57.04 51.22
CA LYS A 550 -9.81 57.46 51.82
C LYS A 550 -10.05 58.74 52.64
N PRO A 551 -9.89 58.71 53.99
CA PRO A 551 -10.15 59.88 54.82
C PRO A 551 -9.18 61.00 54.43
N LYS A 552 -9.71 62.17 54.07
CA LYS A 552 -8.89 63.38 53.91
C LYS A 552 -8.30 63.70 55.29
N ASN A 553 -6.97 63.67 55.41
CA ASN A 553 -6.27 64.05 56.63
C ASN A 553 -6.81 65.39 57.14
N LYS A 554 -7.40 65.38 58.34
CA LYS A 554 -7.83 66.60 59.05
C LYS A 554 -6.59 67.50 59.19
N LYS A 555 -6.66 68.72 58.65
CA LYS A 555 -5.73 69.79 58.99
C LYS A 555 -5.81 70.01 60.50
N VAL A 556 -4.68 69.83 61.19
CA VAL A 556 -4.53 70.22 62.58
C VAL A 556 -4.59 71.75 62.61
N ILE A 557 -5.64 72.29 63.23
CA ILE A 557 -5.73 73.71 63.57
C ILE A 557 -4.85 73.90 64.82
N ARG A 558 -3.79 74.70 64.68
CA ARG A 558 -3.00 75.19 65.81
C ARG A 558 -3.71 76.46 66.30
N ILE A 559 -4.19 76.45 67.53
CA ILE A 559 -4.63 77.65 68.25
C ILE A 559 -3.40 78.14 69.04
N GLU A 560 -3.20 79.45 69.03
CA GLU A 560 -2.08 80.19 69.66
C GLU A 560 -1.85 79.85 71.14
#